data_AF-A0A845F0R3-F1
#
_entry.id   AF-A0A845F0R3-F1
#
_cell.length_a   1.000
_cell.length_b   1.000
_cell.length_c   1.000
_cell.angle_alpha   90.00
_cell.angle_beta   90.00
_cell.angle_gamma   90.00
#
_symmetry.space_group_name_H-M   'P 1'
#
loop_
_entity.id
_entity.type
_entity.pdbx_description
1 polymer ?
#
loop_
_entity_poly.entity_id
_entity_poly.type
_entity_poly.pdbx_seq_one_letter_code
_entity_poly.pdbx_strand_id
1 'polypeptide(L)' 'MEARERVQEWIHATFDIKDVTLENDHSLPYGQRVWAEGDDDYAIVFFDESSDQVMCSFKELEQLFFRVDPFIEFAEIHQ' A
#
# COMPACT_ATOMS: atom_id res chain seq x y z
N MET A 1 -11.50 8.18 -12.33
CA MET A 1 -10.16 7.74 -11.94
C MET A 1 -10.21 6.22 -11.90
N GLU A 2 -9.36 5.56 -12.67
CA GLU A 2 -9.34 4.10 -12.76
C GLU A 2 -8.74 3.48 -11.49
N ALA A 3 -9.13 2.25 -11.14
CA ALA A 3 -8.63 1.55 -9.94
C ALA A 3 -7.09 1.49 -9.89
N ARG A 4 -6.46 1.30 -11.06
CA ARG A 4 -5.01 1.33 -11.21
C ARG A 4 -4.39 2.68 -10.84
N GLU A 5 -5.00 3.78 -11.28
CA GLU A 5 -4.51 5.13 -10.97
C GLU A 5 -4.60 5.40 -9.47
N ARG A 6 -5.71 4.99 -8.82
CA ARG A 6 -5.90 5.14 -7.37
C ARG A 6 -4.83 4.39 -6.57
N VAL A 7 -4.50 3.16 -6.98
CA VAL A 7 -3.43 2.37 -6.35
C VAL A 7 -2.08 3.07 -6.49
N GLN A 8 -1.75 3.55 -7.69
CA GLN A 8 -0.48 4.25 -7.95
C GLN A 8 -0.36 5.56 -7.17
N GLU A 9 -1.42 6.38 -7.16
CA GLU A 9 -1.46 7.62 -6.36
C GLU A 9 -1.28 7.34 -4.88
N TRP A 10 -1.94 6.31 -4.35
CA TRP A 10 -1.82 5.94 -2.94
C TRP A 10 -0.40 5.49 -2.57
N ILE A 11 0.24 4.67 -3.43
CA ILE A 11 1.63 4.24 -3.24
C ILE A 11 2.57 5.45 -3.22
N HIS A 12 2.43 6.36 -4.19
CA HIS A 12 3.25 7.56 -4.29
C HIS A 12 3.03 8.55 -3.12
N ALA A 13 1.84 8.55 -2.52
CA ALA A 13 1.53 9.38 -1.35
C ALA A 13 2.01 8.75 -0.03
N THR A 14 2.14 7.43 0.03
CA THR A 14 2.40 6.70 1.29
C THR A 14 3.87 6.28 1.43
N PHE A 15 4.50 5.83 0.35
CA PHE A 15 5.89 5.35 0.37
C PHE A 15 6.83 6.40 -0.25
N ASP A 16 8.04 6.51 0.29
CA ASP A 16 9.11 7.22 -0.42
C ASP A 16 9.57 6.36 -1.61
N ILE A 17 9.00 6.64 -2.78
CA ILE A 17 9.20 5.88 -4.02
C ILE A 17 10.65 5.80 -4.49
N LYS A 18 11.58 6.59 -3.92
CA LYS A 18 12.99 6.59 -4.33
C LYS A 18 13.73 5.33 -3.92
N ASP A 19 13.31 4.70 -2.82
CA ASP A 19 13.99 3.55 -2.23
C ASP A 19 13.12 2.29 -2.23
N VAL A 20 12.00 2.30 -2.98
CA VAL A 20 11.12 1.12 -3.12
C VAL A 20 10.98 0.67 -4.56
N THR A 21 10.99 -0.65 -4.75
CA THR A 21 10.69 -1.33 -6.00
C THR A 21 9.20 -1.67 -6.05
N LEU A 22 8.61 -1.52 -7.24
CA LEU A 22 7.22 -1.85 -7.53
C LEU A 22 7.15 -3.01 -8.53
N GLU A 23 6.34 -4.02 -8.23
CA GLU A 23 6.03 -5.12 -9.15
C GLU A 23 4.53 -5.41 -9.16
N ASN A 24 4.02 -5.80 -10.33
CA ASN A 24 2.64 -6.21 -10.45
C ASN A 24 2.42 -7.53 -9.70
N ASP A 25 1.50 -7.52 -8.74
CA ASP A 25 1.04 -8.75 -8.11
C ASP A 25 -0.20 -9.26 -8.85
N HIS A 26 -0.04 -10.35 -9.61
CA HIS A 26 -1.10 -10.94 -10.42
C HIS A 26 -2.16 -11.70 -9.61
N SER A 27 -1.95 -11.88 -8.30
CA SER A 27 -2.92 -12.57 -7.44
C SER A 27 -4.11 -11.69 -7.04
N LEU A 28 -3.97 -10.36 -7.16
CA LEU A 28 -5.01 -9.40 -6.78
C LEU A 28 -5.31 -8.40 -7.91
N PRO A 29 -6.57 -7.99 -8.08
CA PRO A 29 -6.93 -6.92 -9.02
C PRO A 29 -6.14 -5.64 -8.72
N TYR A 30 -5.38 -5.18 -9.71
CA TYR A 30 -4.55 -3.98 -9.61
C TYR A 30 -3.51 -4.05 -8.49
N GLY A 31 -3.16 -5.26 -8.05
CA GLY A 31 -2.17 -5.49 -7.00
C GLY A 31 -0.79 -4.99 -7.41
N GLN A 32 -0.14 -4.26 -6.50
CA GLN A 32 1.25 -3.84 -6.58
C GLN A 32 1.95 -4.32 -5.32
N ARG A 33 3.04 -5.06 -5.50
CA ARG A 33 3.98 -5.34 -4.42
C ARG A 33 4.98 -4.18 -4.33
N VAL A 34 5.20 -3.71 -3.11
CA VAL A 34 6.09 -2.60 -2.77
C VAL A 34 7.11 -3.11 -1.76
N TRP A 35 8.40 -2.99 -2.05
CA TRP A 35 9.48 -3.43 -1.14
C TRP A 35 10.73 -2.57 -1.30
N ALA A 36 11.56 -2.50 -0.27
CA ALA A 36 12.86 -1.84 -0.36
C ALA A 36 13.96 -2.82 -0.82
N GLU A 37 14.91 -2.34 -1.61
CA GLU A 37 16.05 -3.19 -2.01
C GLU A 37 16.93 -3.50 -0.78
N GLY A 38 17.14 -4.79 -0.52
CA GLY A 38 17.90 -5.25 0.65
C GLY A 38 17.06 -5.56 1.88
N ASP A 39 15.74 -5.42 1.77
CA ASP A 39 14.76 -5.86 2.75
C ASP A 39 13.96 -7.07 2.20
N ASP A 40 13.69 -8.07 3.04
CA ASP A 40 12.84 -9.22 2.67
C ASP A 40 11.33 -8.92 2.85
N ASP A 41 11.04 -7.72 3.35
CA ASP A 41 9.72 -7.24 3.66
C ASP A 41 9.05 -6.57 2.46
N TYR A 42 7.77 -6.85 2.30
CA TYR A 42 6.98 -6.21 1.29
C TYR A 42 5.58 -5.90 1.79
N ALA A 43 5.01 -4.84 1.20
CA ALA A 43 3.60 -4.53 1.24
C ALA A 43 2.95 -4.94 -0.09
N ILE A 44 1.71 -5.40 -0.04
CA ILE A 44 0.86 -5.55 -1.22
C ILE A 44 -0.24 -4.49 -1.12
N VAL A 45 -0.28 -3.60 -2.09
CA VAL A 45 -1.30 -2.57 -2.24
C VAL A 45 -2.23 -2.98 -3.39
N PHE A 46 -3.53 -2.98 -3.16
CA PHE A 46 -4.51 -3.43 -4.16
C PHE A 46 -5.80 -2.65 -4.03
N PHE A 47 -6.65 -2.74 -5.05
CA PHE A 47 -7.97 -2.14 -5.02
C PHE A 47 -9.02 -3.20 -4.67
N ASP A 48 -9.74 -3.00 -3.58
CA ASP A 48 -10.87 -3.84 -3.20
C ASP A 48 -12.15 -3.27 -3.79
N GLU A 49 -12.66 -3.94 -4.83
CA GLU A 49 -13.90 -3.55 -5.50
C GLU A 49 -15.13 -3.66 -4.60
N SER A 50 -15.09 -4.51 -3.58
CA SER A 50 -16.23 -4.71 -2.69
C SER A 50 -16.47 -3.52 -1.75
N SER A 51 -15.40 -2.84 -1.34
CA SER A 51 -15.42 -1.66 -0.48
C SER A 51 -15.11 -0.35 -1.21
N ASP A 52 -14.84 -0.41 -2.53
CA ASP A 52 -14.45 0.72 -3.38
C ASP A 52 -13.23 1.49 -2.82
N GLN A 53 -12.25 0.76 -2.29
CA GLN A 53 -11.10 1.33 -1.56
C GLN A 53 -9.76 0.71 -1.93
N VAL A 54 -8.68 1.47 -1.69
CA VAL A 54 -7.31 0.97 -1.78
C VAL A 54 -6.94 0.35 -0.43
N MET A 55 -6.45 -0.88 -0.46
CA MET A 55 -6.08 -1.68 0.70
C MET A 55 -4.58 -1.97 0.66
N CYS A 56 -3.96 -2.16 1.83
CA CYS A 56 -2.55 -2.49 1.98
C CYS A 56 -2.38 -3.64 2.99
N SER A 57 -1.51 -4.60 2.67
CA SER A 57 -1.18 -5.75 3.52
C SER A 57 0.34 -5.94 3.59
N PHE A 58 0.89 -6.13 4.79
CA PHE A 58 2.34 -6.33 5.00
C PHE A 58 2.66 -7.81 5.24
N LYS A 59 3.79 -8.31 4.72
CA LYS A 59 4.19 -9.73 4.86
C LYS A 59 4.68 -10.11 6.25
N GLU A 60 5.42 -9.24 6.95
CA GLU A 60 6.00 -9.60 8.27
C GLU A 60 4.97 -9.69 9.40
N LEU A 61 3.85 -8.99 9.25
CA LEU A 61 2.80 -8.98 10.25
C LEU A 61 1.76 -10.02 9.84
N GLU A 62 1.79 -11.18 10.51
CA GLU A 62 0.73 -12.20 10.42
C GLU A 62 -0.65 -11.55 10.25
N GLN A 63 -1.17 -11.55 9.01
CA GLN A 63 -2.54 -11.22 8.61
C GLN A 63 -3.19 -10.00 9.30
N LEU A 64 -2.46 -8.91 9.50
CA LEU A 64 -3.08 -7.64 9.90
C LEU A 64 -3.46 -6.83 8.66
N PHE A 65 -4.74 -6.89 8.31
CA PHE A 65 -5.35 -5.99 7.33
C PHE A 65 -5.63 -4.66 8.01
N PHE A 66 -4.91 -3.61 7.61
CA PHE A 66 -5.17 -2.26 8.12
C PHE A 66 -6.10 -1.52 7.15
N ARG A 67 -7.25 -1.07 7.65
CA ARG A 67 -8.04 -0.05 6.98
C ARG A 67 -7.30 1.27 7.13
N VAL A 68 -6.82 1.83 6.02
CA VAL A 68 -6.20 3.15 6.02
C VAL A 68 -7.22 4.13 5.44
N ASP A 69 -8.00 4.77 6.31
CA ASP A 69 -8.81 5.91 5.89
C ASP A 69 -7.85 7.02 5.36
N PRO A 70 -8.19 7.72 4.26
CA PRO A 70 -7.29 8.66 3.60
C PRO A 70 -7.07 10.01 4.34
N PHE A 71 -7.18 10.03 5.67
CA PHE A 71 -6.85 11.21 6.46
C PHE A 71 -5.44 11.11 7.01
N ILE A 72 -4.52 11.85 6.37
CA ILE A 72 -3.23 12.20 6.95
C ILE A 72 -3.49 13.17 8.11
N GLU A 73 -3.75 12.65 9.31
CA GLU A 73 -3.46 13.40 10.54
C GLU A 73 -2.13 12.89 11.07
N PHE A 74 -1.09 13.73 10.94
CA PHE A 74 0.14 13.58 11.69
C PHE A 74 -0.23 13.59 13.18
N ALA A 75 -0.29 12.42 13.81
CA ALA A 75 -0.37 12.36 15.26
C ALA A 75 0.97 12.89 15.80
N GLU A 76 0.98 14.17 16.18
CA GLU A 76 2.05 14.79 16.95
C GLU A 76 2.32 13.94 18.19
N ILE A 77 3.56 13.45 18.31
CA ILE A 77 4.04 12.81 19.53
C ILE A 77 4.15 13.92 20.58
N HIS A 78 3.18 14.00 21.48
CA HIS A 78 3.33 14.76 22.72
C HIS A 78 4.02 13.88 23.76
N GLN A 79 5.11 14.44 24.31
CA GLN A 79 5.98 13.87 25.34
C GLN A 79 5.25 13.56 26.65
#